data_AF-A0A429AQH4-F1
#
_entry.id   AF-A0A429AQH4-F1
#
_cell.length_a   1.000
_cell.length_b   1.000
_cell.length_c   1.000
_cell.angle_alpha   90.00
_cell.angle_beta   90.00
_cell.angle_gamma   90.00
#
_symmetry.space_group_name_H-M   'P 1'
#
loop_
_entity.id
_entity.type
_entity.pdbx_description
1 polymer ?
#
loop_
_entity_poly.entity_id
_entity_poly.type
_entity_poly.pdbx_seq_one_letter_code
_entity_poly.pdbx_strand_id
1 'polypeptide(L)'
;MSLRSEMPRSALLWAVILIAAGVAAVAVCVLTAPAVAPGAPRDILDSPALLPACAALAVLAGLAAWAAPHPLWGAVAAAPFFVYFAAGVVGELREGGQGMWPVGLMFLIVLTLLPLAASLVTSLVARSR
;
A
#
# COMPACT_ATOMS: atom_id res chain seq x y z
N MET A 1 3.17 -33.65 15.07
CA MET A 1 2.02 -32.77 14.79
C MET A 1 2.53 -31.69 13.83
N SER A 2 2.25 -31.82 12.54
CA SER A 2 2.89 -31.03 11.47
C SER A 2 2.20 -29.66 11.31
N LEU A 3 2.90 -28.58 11.64
CA LEU A 3 2.51 -27.18 11.43
C LEU A 3 2.54 -26.80 9.94
N ARG A 4 1.70 -27.43 9.11
CA ARG A 4 1.35 -26.86 7.80
C ARG A 4 0.00 -26.18 7.93
N SER A 5 0.02 -24.95 8.45
CA SER A 5 -1.05 -24.00 8.18
C SER A 5 -0.97 -23.66 6.70
N GLU A 6 -1.54 -24.52 5.86
CA GLU A 6 -1.77 -24.14 4.47
C GLU A 6 -2.68 -22.92 4.50
N MET A 7 -2.13 -21.74 4.20
CA MET A 7 -2.99 -20.60 3.89
C MET A 7 -3.95 -21.08 2.79
N PRO A 8 -5.27 -20.84 2.95
CA PRO A 8 -6.21 -21.23 1.92
C PRO A 8 -5.75 -20.62 0.59
N ARG A 9 -5.71 -21.41 -0.49
CA ARG A 9 -5.19 -20.98 -1.81
C ARG A 9 -5.79 -19.63 -2.25
N SER A 10 -7.03 -19.35 -1.88
CA SER A 10 -7.71 -18.07 -2.08
C SER A 10 -7.01 -16.89 -1.40
N ALA A 11 -6.55 -17.03 -0.16
CA ALA A 11 -5.81 -15.99 0.55
C ALA A 11 -4.46 -15.70 -0.10
N LEU A 12 -3.74 -16.73 -0.55
CA LEU A 12 -2.48 -16.54 -1.27
C LEU A 12 -2.69 -15.76 -2.58
N LEU A 13 -3.72 -16.12 -3.34
CA LEU A 13 -4.08 -15.40 -4.58
C LEU A 13 -4.42 -13.94 -4.31
N TRP A 14 -5.22 -13.64 -3.28
CA TRP A 14 -5.53 -12.27 -2.89
C TRP A 14 -4.30 -11.48 -2.45
N ALA A 15 -3.38 -12.11 -1.71
CA ALA A 15 -2.12 -11.49 -1.34
C ALA A 15 -1.31 -11.07 -2.58
N VAL A 16 -1.15 -11.97 -3.56
CA VAL A 16 -0.44 -11.70 -4.81
C VAL A 16 -1.12 -10.57 -5.59
N ILE A 17 -2.45 -10.60 -5.71
CA ILE A 17 -3.22 -9.55 -6.41
C ILE A 17 -3.02 -8.18 -5.74
N LEU A 18 -3.14 -8.11 -4.41
CA LEU A 18 -2.97 -6.86 -3.67
C LEU A 18 -1.55 -6.31 -3.76
N ILE A 19 -0.54 -7.18 -3.69
CA ILE A 19 0.87 -6.78 -3.86
C ILE A 19 1.09 -6.26 -5.28
N ALA A 20 0.63 -6.98 -6.31
CA ALA A 20 0.78 -6.57 -7.70
C ALA A 20 0.06 -5.24 -7.98
N ALA A 21 -1.15 -5.07 -7.47
CA ALA A 21 -1.91 -3.83 -7.57
C ALA A 21 -1.21 -2.67 -6.85
N GLY A 22 -0.64 -2.91 -5.66
CA GLY A 22 0.09 -1.89 -4.92
C GLY A 22 1.40 -1.49 -5.61
N VAL A 23 2.13 -2.42 -6.22
CA VAL A 23 3.32 -2.12 -7.04
C VAL A 23 2.93 -1.29 -8.27
N ALA A 24 1.85 -1.67 -8.96
CA ALA A 24 1.35 -0.90 -10.10
C ALA A 24 0.90 0.51 -9.70
N ALA A 25 0.22 0.65 -8.55
CA ALA A 25 -0.17 1.92 -7.98
C ALA A 25 1.04 2.83 -7.71
N VAL A 26 2.09 2.30 -7.07
CA VAL A 26 3.34 3.03 -6.84
C VAL A 26 3.95 3.47 -8.17
N ALA A 27 4.05 2.57 -9.16
CA ALA A 27 4.62 2.89 -10.47
C ALA A 27 3.84 4.02 -11.16
N VAL A 28 2.50 3.96 -11.15
CA VAL A 28 1.65 5.02 -11.70
C VAL A 28 1.87 6.33 -10.96
N CYS A 29 1.95 6.32 -9.63
CA CYS A 29 2.18 7.54 -8.86
C CYS A 29 3.54 8.17 -9.18
N VAL A 30 4.61 7.37 -9.27
CA VAL A 30 5.96 7.85 -9.64
C VAL A 30 6.00 8.40 -11.07
N LEU A 31 5.31 7.75 -12.02
CA LEU A 31 5.28 8.19 -13.41
C LEU A 31 4.48 9.48 -13.61
N THR A 32 3.46 9.70 -12.79
CA THR A 32 2.59 10.88 -12.85
C THR A 32 3.02 12.01 -11.92
N ALA A 33 3.95 11.75 -11.00
CA ALA A 33 4.54 12.77 -10.15
C ALA A 33 5.27 13.84 -10.98
N PRO A 34 5.04 15.13 -10.73
CA PRO A 34 5.71 16.22 -11.43
C PRO A 34 7.22 16.20 -11.14
N ALA A 35 8.03 16.41 -12.17
CA ALA A 35 9.47 16.59 -12.01
C ALA A 35 9.77 18.08 -11.79
N VAL A 36 10.37 18.42 -10.65
CA VAL A 36 10.74 19.82 -10.32
C VAL A 36 11.94 20.29 -11.15
N ALA A 37 12.85 19.39 -11.51
CA ALA A 37 13.97 19.65 -12.42
C ALA A 37 14.41 18.35 -13.15
N PRO A 38 15.08 18.44 -14.32
CA PRO A 38 15.64 17.27 -15.00
C PRO A 38 16.64 16.55 -14.10
N GLY A 39 16.39 15.27 -13.80
CA GLY A 39 17.27 14.45 -12.95
C GLY A 39 17.03 14.58 -11.45
N ALA A 40 16.14 15.48 -11.00
CA ALA A 40 15.74 15.54 -9.60
C ALA A 40 14.82 14.34 -9.24
N PRO A 41 14.91 13.81 -8.01
CA PRO A 41 13.99 12.78 -7.54
C PRO A 41 12.54 13.28 -7.58
N ARG A 42 11.64 12.46 -8.12
CA ARG A 42 10.20 12.76 -8.15
C ARG A 42 9.59 12.44 -6.80
N ASP A 43 8.82 13.37 -6.23
CA ASP A 43 8.05 13.10 -5.02
C ASP A 43 6.71 12.42 -5.39
N ILE A 44 6.54 11.19 -4.93
CA ILE A 44 5.32 10.40 -5.15
C ILE A 44 4.10 11.07 -4.50
N LEU A 45 4.31 11.91 -3.48
CA LEU A 45 3.26 12.62 -2.75
C LEU A 45 2.60 13.70 -3.59
N ASP A 46 3.34 14.25 -4.56
CA ASP A 46 2.84 15.26 -5.49
C ASP A 46 2.09 14.63 -6.69
N SER A 47 1.96 13.30 -6.71
CA SER A 47 1.25 12.62 -7.78
C SER A 47 -0.26 12.90 -7.73
N PRO A 48 -0.88 13.35 -8.84
CA PRO A 48 -2.34 13.47 -8.92
C PRO A 48 -3.05 12.12 -8.84
N ALA A 49 -2.34 11.01 -9.08
CA ALA A 49 -2.88 9.67 -9.05
C ALA A 49 -2.84 9.03 -7.65
N LEU A 50 -2.21 9.65 -6.66
CA LEU A 50 -2.02 9.09 -5.32
C LEU A 50 -3.35 8.75 -4.63
N LEU A 51 -4.25 9.73 -4.51
CA LEU A 51 -5.57 9.55 -3.91
C LEU A 51 -6.42 8.50 -4.65
N PRO A 52 -6.56 8.58 -6.00
CA PRO A 52 -7.24 7.54 -6.78
C PRO A 52 -6.65 6.14 -6.56
N ALA A 53 -5.32 6.02 -6.50
CA ALA A 53 -4.65 4.74 -6.31
C ALA A 53 -4.91 4.15 -4.91
N CYS A 54 -4.84 4.98 -3.86
CA CYS A 54 -5.18 4.56 -2.50
C CYS A 54 -6.65 4.14 -2.38
N ALA A 55 -7.58 4.86 -3.03
CA ALA A 55 -8.99 4.49 -3.05
C ALA A 55 -9.23 3.15 -3.77
N ALA A 56 -8.59 2.93 -4.92
CA ALA A 56 -8.67 1.66 -5.65
C ALA A 56 -8.14 0.49 -4.82
N LEU A 57 -7.01 0.67 -4.13
CA LEU A 57 -6.46 -0.33 -3.21
C LEU A 57 -7.36 -0.59 -2.01
N ALA A 58 -8.07 0.42 -1.50
CA ALA A 58 -9.03 0.24 -0.43
C ALA A 58 -10.22 -0.62 -0.85
N VAL A 59 -10.73 -0.41 -2.07
CA VAL A 59 -11.78 -1.26 -2.64
C VAL A 59 -11.29 -2.69 -2.80
N LEU A 60 -10.09 -2.89 -3.37
CA LEU A 60 -9.50 -4.22 -3.54
C LEU A 60 -9.26 -4.93 -2.20
N ALA A 61 -8.78 -4.21 -1.18
CA ALA A 61 -8.59 -4.75 0.16
C ALA A 61 -9.94 -5.15 0.80
N GLY A 62 -10.99 -4.36 0.59
CA GLY A 62 -12.35 -4.70 1.01
C GLY A 62 -12.90 -5.95 0.29
N LEU A 63 -12.66 -6.09 -1.01
CA LEU A 63 -13.03 -7.29 -1.77
C LEU A 63 -12.27 -8.53 -1.30
N ALA A 64 -10.98 -8.39 -1.02
CA ALA A 64 -10.16 -9.47 -0.46
C ALA A 64 -10.65 -9.89 0.92
N ALA A 65 -10.97 -8.93 1.79
CA ALA A 65 -11.55 -9.17 3.11
C ALA A 65 -12.95 -9.79 3.05
N TRP A 66 -13.74 -9.44 2.05
CA TRP A 66 -15.03 -10.08 1.81
C TRP A 66 -14.88 -11.56 1.41
N ALA A 67 -13.96 -11.85 0.49
CA ALA A 67 -13.76 -13.20 -0.04
C ALA A 67 -12.95 -14.12 0.92
N ALA A 68 -12.04 -13.55 1.70
CA ALA A 68 -11.21 -14.25 2.68
C ALA A 68 -11.09 -13.38 3.95
N PRO A 69 -11.99 -13.53 4.94
CA PRO A 69 -12.10 -12.61 6.08
C PRO A 69 -10.84 -12.46 6.92
N HIS A 70 -10.04 -11.42 6.62
CA HIS A 70 -8.79 -11.14 7.30
C HIS A 70 -8.53 -9.62 7.39
N PRO A 71 -8.31 -9.06 8.59
CA PRO A 71 -8.19 -7.61 8.75
C PRO A 71 -6.91 -7.03 8.11
N LEU A 72 -5.86 -7.84 7.93
CA LEU A 72 -4.57 -7.36 7.42
C LEU A 72 -4.52 -7.12 5.89
N TRP A 73 -5.59 -7.34 5.12
CA TRP A 73 -5.54 -7.09 3.68
C TRP A 73 -5.24 -5.63 3.34
N GLY A 74 -5.70 -4.69 4.17
CA GLY A 74 -5.33 -3.28 4.04
C GLY A 74 -3.82 -3.04 4.19
N ALA A 75 -3.17 -3.74 5.13
CA ALA A 75 -1.73 -3.65 5.30
C ALA A 75 -0.96 -4.28 4.12
N VAL A 76 -1.46 -5.41 3.59
CA VAL A 76 -0.88 -6.06 2.40
C VAL A 76 -0.99 -5.14 1.17
N ALA A 77 -2.14 -4.48 0.99
CA ALA A 77 -2.35 -3.53 -0.11
C ALA A 77 -1.43 -2.30 -0.02
N ALA A 78 -1.15 -1.84 1.21
CA ALA A 78 -0.33 -0.68 1.49
C ALA A 78 1.19 -0.97 1.46
N ALA A 79 1.60 -2.23 1.64
CA ALA A 79 3.01 -2.61 1.79
C ALA A 79 3.94 -2.08 0.68
N PRO A 80 3.56 -2.08 -0.61
CA PRO A 80 4.45 -1.57 -1.67
C PRO A 80 4.81 -0.09 -1.51
N PHE A 81 3.90 0.74 -1.01
CA PHE A 81 4.21 2.14 -0.74
C PHE A 81 5.19 2.31 0.41
N PHE A 82 5.05 1.53 1.49
CA PHE A 82 5.99 1.56 2.61
C PHE A 82 7.39 1.08 2.19
N VAL A 83 7.48 0.05 1.34
CA VAL A 83 8.76 -0.43 0.80
C VAL A 83 9.42 0.63 -0.07
N TYR A 84 8.66 1.26 -0.99
CA TYR A 84 9.17 2.36 -1.81
C TYR A 84 9.72 3.49 -0.95
N PHE A 85 8.97 3.89 0.08
CA PHE A 85 9.37 4.97 0.97
C PHE A 85 10.61 4.62 1.80
N ALA A 86 10.67 3.41 2.37
CA ALA A 86 11.82 2.94 3.12
C ALA A 86 13.09 2.90 2.24
N ALA A 87 12.97 2.51 0.97
CA ALA A 87 14.08 2.54 0.02
C ALA A 87 14.56 3.99 -0.24
N GLY A 88 13.64 4.94 -0.38
CA GLY A 88 13.96 6.37 -0.51
C GLY A 88 14.70 6.92 0.71
N VAL A 89 14.21 6.63 1.92
CA VAL A 89 14.85 7.06 3.18
C VAL A 89 16.28 6.50 3.31
N VAL A 90 16.48 5.23 2.98
CA VAL A 90 17.82 4.61 3.02
C VAL A 90 18.77 5.26 2.00
N GLY A 91 18.25 5.71 0.85
CA GLY A 91 19.00 6.50 -0.11
C GLY A 91 19.42 7.87 0.44
N GLU A 92 18.48 8.64 0.96
CA GLU A 92 18.73 9.99 1.50
C GLU A 92 19.67 9.98 2.71
N LEU A 93 19.54 8.99 3.61
CA LEU A 93 20.42 8.83 4.76
C LEU A 93 21.87 8.52 4.37
N ARG A 94 22.09 7.86 3.22
CA ARG A 94 23.43 7.62 2.68
C ARG A 94 24.07 8.87 2.10
N GLU A 95 23.26 9.79 1.58
CA GLU A 95 23.73 11.02 0.92
C GLU A 95 23.73 12.24 1.86
N GLY A 96 23.35 12.07 3.13
CA GLY A 96 23.39 13.13 4.14
C GLY A 96 22.27 14.17 4.01
N GLY A 97 21.17 13.84 3.31
CA GLY A 97 20.04 14.75 3.11
C GLY A 97 19.14 14.88 4.35
N GLN A 98 18.74 16.11 4.68
CA GLN A 98 17.60 16.35 5.57
C GLN A 98 16.29 16.17 4.79
N GLY A 99 15.89 14.92 4.58
CA GLY A 99 14.66 14.60 3.86
C GLY A 99 13.40 14.88 4.66
N MET A 100 12.34 15.37 3.99
CA MET A 100 10.98 15.51 4.54
C MET A 100 10.27 14.16 4.73
N TRP A 101 11.03 13.07 4.74
CA TRP A 101 10.50 11.72 4.78
C TRP A 101 9.63 11.42 6.02
N PRO A 102 9.82 12.01 7.22
CA PRO A 102 8.89 11.75 8.33
C PRO A 102 7.47 12.24 8.02
N VAL A 103 7.35 13.37 7.31
CA VAL A 103 6.07 13.95 6.89
C VAL A 103 5.41 13.09 5.82
N GLY A 104 6.19 12.66 4.82
CA GLY A 104 5.72 11.76 3.78
C GLY A 104 5.25 10.41 4.32
N LEU A 105 5.96 9.85 5.31
CA LEU A 105 5.58 8.61 5.98
C LEU A 105 4.26 8.79 6.75
N MET A 106 4.10 9.91 7.48
CA MET A 106 2.85 10.20 8.18
C MET A 106 1.67 10.33 7.22
N PHE A 107 1.85 11.02 6.09
CA PHE A 107 0.81 11.17 5.08
C PHE A 107 0.43 9.82 4.46
N LEU A 108 1.43 8.99 4.16
CA LEU A 108 1.23 7.62 3.67
C LEU A 108 0.51 6.74 4.70
N ILE A 109 0.84 6.85 5.98
CA ILE A 109 0.12 6.16 7.05
C ILE A 109 -1.36 6.58 7.02
N VAL A 110 -1.67 7.87 6.97
CA VAL A 110 -3.05 8.36 6.92
C VAL A 110 -3.79 7.84 5.68
N LEU A 111 -3.17 7.88 4.50
CA LEU A 111 -3.77 7.38 3.27
C LEU A 111 -3.95 5.86 3.25
N THR A 112 -3.09 5.12 3.94
CA THR A 112 -3.15 3.66 4.06
C THR A 112 -4.09 3.17 5.18
N LEU A 113 -4.59 4.08 6.02
CA LEU A 113 -5.72 3.78 6.92
C LEU A 113 -7.01 3.51 6.15
N LEU A 114 -7.21 4.08 4.96
CA LEU A 114 -8.40 3.82 4.14
C LEU A 114 -8.53 2.32 3.78
N PRO A 115 -7.51 1.68 3.17
CA PRO A 115 -7.53 0.24 2.94
C PRO A 115 -7.67 -0.61 4.20
N LEU A 116 -7.06 -0.17 5.30
CA LEU A 116 -7.13 -0.88 6.58
C LEU A 116 -8.55 -0.85 7.16
N ALA A 117 -9.18 0.32 7.17
CA ALA A 117 -10.57 0.50 7.61
C ALA A 117 -11.53 -0.27 6.70
N ALA A 118 -11.35 -0.21 5.37
CA ALA A 118 -12.17 -0.95 4.41
C ALA A 118 -12.10 -2.46 4.67
N SER A 119 -10.89 -3.01 4.82
CA SER A 119 -10.63 -4.42 5.15
C SER A 119 -11.21 -4.84 6.50
N LEU A 120 -11.09 -3.97 7.52
CA LEU A 120 -11.62 -4.24 8.86
C LEU A 120 -13.16 -4.28 8.85
N VAL A 121 -13.80 -3.27 8.28
CA VAL A 121 -15.27 -3.18 8.19
C VAL A 121 -15.84 -4.36 7.41
N THR A 122 -15.28 -4.66 6.23
CA THR A 122 -15.73 -5.80 5.42
C THR A 122 -15.50 -7.14 6.11
N SER A 123 -14.37 -7.33 6.80
CA SER A 123 -14.11 -8.55 7.59
C SER A 123 -15.12 -8.74 8.72
N LEU A 124 -15.54 -7.65 9.39
CA LEU A 124 -16.55 -7.70 10.44
C LEU A 124 -17.93 -8.06 9.86
N VAL A 125 -18.31 -7.44 8.75
CA VAL A 125 -19.57 -7.72 8.06
C VAL A 125 -19.62 -9.15 7.49
N ALA A 126 -18.50 -9.66 6.98
CA ALA A 126 -18.43 -11.02 6.45
C ALA A 126 -18.55 -12.08 7.55
N ARG A 127 -18.08 -11.79 8.78
CA ARG A 127 -18.18 -12.69 9.93
C ARG A 127 -19.54 -12.70 10.61
N SER A 128 -20.39 -11.70 10.36
CA SER A 128 -21.74 -11.63 10.94
C SER A 128 -22.80 -12.35 10.10
N ARG A 129 -22.40 -13.02 9.01
CA ARG A 129 -23.26 -13.86 8.16
C ARG A 129 -23.02 -15.33 8.51
#